data_AF-A0A8S2Z9H3-F1
#
_entry.id   AF-A0A8S2Z9H3-F1
#
_cell.length_a   1.000
_cell.length_b   1.000
_cell.length_c   1.000
_cell.angle_alpha   90.00
_cell.angle_beta   90.00
_cell.angle_gamma   90.00
#
_symmetry.space_group_name_H-M   'P 1'
#
loop_
_entity.id
_entity.type
_entity.pdbx_description
1 polymer ?
#
loop_
_entity_poly.entity_id
_entity_poly.type
_entity_poly.pdbx_seq_one_letter_code
_entity_poly.pdbx_strand_id
1 'polypeptide(L)'
;MPSNDRETQNGDVPIIDLTTNEHDDQRPLLSDDVQQTGFNLSTPNVDTIRVPSITRYRLTNVLRSVLLIEFLTLLIIWFIGSMTHTLIDDIIHYQFTTSIFDLVCVSLCKMILLVILLTELETFSIARLYQADSNQAFILIRYLCKILLFLIAMSSLAFAIVKLVFVLQKSNLEKLYLSTVYLFVVFSSIEFIGVILMIPYLKLIKLLEQQKSSVQKKKVDLKRLFSLAKSERLLMSVAIVFLLISTITQVVQPYFFGKIIDGAITSDGMSVVNRNVIILFIVNCVGAAASAIRSWLFELSGQYVQFQDELAAAGTTAEESISNIRTVRIFGAENRISNHYSDNLLKSYGVGKKLAWNSGAFMGLVSFLTAGGIAIVLW
;
A
#
# COMPACT_ATOMS: atom_id res chain seq x y z
N MET A 1 -44.39 -95.25 -1.19
CA MET A 1 -44.64 -95.79 0.17
C MET A 1 -44.14 -94.76 1.18
N PRO A 2 -44.88 -94.59 2.30
CA PRO A 2 -45.15 -93.33 3.03
C PRO A 2 -44.07 -93.05 4.12
N SER A 3 -44.08 -92.04 4.99
CA SER A 3 -45.12 -91.27 5.74
C SER A 3 -44.40 -90.05 6.40
N ASN A 4 -44.91 -88.80 6.35
CA ASN A 4 -45.84 -88.13 7.29
C ASN A 4 -45.32 -88.15 8.75
N ASP A 5 -45.19 -87.03 9.49
CA ASP A 5 -46.22 -86.07 9.96
C ASP A 5 -45.60 -84.64 10.13
N ARG A 6 -46.23 -83.51 9.73
CA ARG A 6 -47.33 -82.71 10.36
C ARG A 6 -47.04 -82.33 11.84
N GLU A 7 -47.21 -81.11 12.36
CA GLU A 7 -48.03 -79.96 11.95
C GLU A 7 -47.78 -78.71 12.87
N THR A 8 -48.24 -77.53 12.41
CA THR A 8 -48.71 -76.31 13.14
C THR A 8 -47.71 -75.16 13.43
N GLN A 9 -48.05 -73.86 13.25
CA GLN A 9 -49.32 -73.18 12.90
C GLN A 9 -49.09 -71.71 12.48
N ASN A 10 -49.91 -71.22 11.55
CA ASN A 10 -50.51 -69.86 11.36
C ASN A 10 -49.64 -68.58 11.48
N GLY A 11 -49.79 -67.55 10.64
CA GLY A 11 -50.89 -67.16 9.74
C GLY A 11 -50.99 -65.63 9.72
N ASP A 12 -51.41 -65.08 8.59
CA ASP A 12 -51.12 -63.75 8.05
C ASP A 12 -51.73 -62.49 8.71
N VAL A 13 -51.13 -61.36 8.31
CA VAL A 13 -51.49 -59.93 8.49
C VAL A 13 -52.90 -59.59 7.97
N PRO A 14 -53.60 -58.61 8.56
CA PRO A 14 -54.18 -57.53 7.73
C PRO A 14 -54.20 -56.11 8.38
N ILE A 15 -54.85 -55.20 7.65
CA ILE A 15 -54.71 -53.73 7.51
C ILE A 15 -55.76 -52.95 8.36
N ILE A 16 -55.61 -51.60 8.46
CA ILE A 16 -56.61 -50.51 8.72
C ILE A 16 -56.75 -50.18 10.24
N ASP A 17 -56.73 -48.92 10.74
CA ASP A 17 -57.82 -47.96 10.59
C ASP A 17 -57.52 -46.50 11.03
N LEU A 18 -58.10 -45.57 10.27
CA LEU A 18 -58.29 -44.15 10.55
C LEU A 18 -59.73 -43.99 11.04
N THR A 19 -59.93 -43.80 12.34
CA THR A 19 -61.21 -43.28 12.86
C THR A 19 -61.01 -42.11 13.81
N THR A 20 -61.55 -40.99 13.34
CA THR A 20 -62.04 -39.82 14.04
C THR A 20 -62.82 -40.16 15.30
N ASN A 21 -62.62 -39.38 16.38
CA ASN A 21 -63.74 -39.07 17.27
C ASN A 21 -63.64 -37.62 17.77
N GLU A 22 -64.74 -36.91 17.58
CA GLU A 22 -64.99 -35.50 17.89
C GLU A 22 -65.43 -35.30 19.36
N HIS A 23 -65.68 -34.02 19.70
CA HIS A 23 -66.40 -33.44 20.84
C HIS A 23 -65.54 -33.14 22.09
N ASP A 24 -65.14 -31.89 22.32
CA ASP A 24 -65.90 -30.68 22.74
C ASP A 24 -66.02 -30.57 24.27
N ASP A 25 -65.95 -29.32 24.72
CA ASP A 25 -66.22 -28.77 26.05
C ASP A 25 -65.15 -28.74 27.16
N GLN A 26 -64.75 -27.49 27.43
CA GLN A 26 -64.69 -26.82 28.74
C GLN A 26 -63.53 -27.10 29.72
N ARG A 27 -62.67 -26.07 29.86
CA ARG A 27 -61.88 -25.70 31.05
C ARG A 27 -62.81 -25.55 32.30
N PRO A 28 -62.36 -25.49 33.58
CA PRO A 28 -61.01 -25.13 34.04
C PRO A 28 -60.50 -25.86 35.31
N LEU A 29 -59.19 -25.82 35.56
CA LEU A 29 -58.66 -25.68 36.92
C LEU A 29 -57.63 -24.55 36.92
N LEU A 30 -58.15 -23.35 37.18
CA LEU A 30 -57.43 -22.22 37.71
C LEU A 30 -57.21 -22.47 39.21
N SER A 31 -55.97 -22.40 39.66
CA SER A 31 -55.66 -21.79 40.94
C SER A 31 -54.27 -21.17 40.83
N ASP A 32 -54.29 -19.84 40.80
CA ASP A 32 -53.39 -18.96 41.53
C ASP A 32 -51.91 -18.95 41.11
N ASP A 33 -51.62 -18.08 40.13
CA ASP A 33 -50.92 -16.82 40.44
C ASP A 33 -50.94 -15.89 39.23
N VAL A 34 -51.96 -15.04 39.20
CA VAL A 34 -52.06 -13.85 38.35
C VAL A 34 -51.42 -12.70 39.10
N GLN A 35 -50.41 -12.07 38.51
CA GLN A 35 -50.08 -10.62 38.52
C GLN A 35 -48.59 -10.46 38.17
N GLN A 36 -48.12 -9.71 37.16
CA GLN A 36 -48.67 -8.57 36.45
C GLN A 36 -48.04 -8.46 35.06
N THR A 37 -48.90 -8.05 34.13
CA THR A 37 -48.63 -7.46 32.83
C THR A 37 -47.49 -6.43 32.81
N GLY A 38 -46.45 -6.73 32.05
CA GLY A 38 -45.53 -5.76 31.47
C GLY A 38 -45.21 -6.22 30.05
N PHE A 39 -45.85 -5.60 29.06
CA PHE A 39 -45.57 -5.82 27.65
C PHE A 39 -44.16 -5.27 27.36
N ASN A 40 -43.13 -6.06 27.63
CA ASN A 40 -41.78 -5.73 27.22
C ASN A 40 -41.71 -5.91 25.70
N LEU A 41 -41.83 -4.80 24.96
CA LEU A 41 -41.21 -4.69 23.65
C LEU A 41 -39.76 -5.13 23.85
N SER A 42 -39.44 -6.34 23.40
CA SER A 42 -38.07 -6.70 23.10
C SER A 42 -37.68 -5.77 21.96
N THR A 43 -37.13 -4.61 22.33
CA THR A 43 -36.26 -3.86 21.44
C THR A 43 -35.30 -4.89 20.85
N PRO A 44 -35.12 -4.94 19.52
CA PRO A 44 -34.14 -5.85 18.96
C PRO A 44 -32.86 -5.54 19.71
N ASN A 45 -32.31 -6.56 20.36
CA ASN A 45 -31.03 -6.45 21.05
C ASN A 45 -30.06 -6.01 19.95
N VAL A 46 -29.82 -4.70 19.87
CA VAL A 46 -28.75 -4.15 19.06
C VAL A 46 -27.55 -4.67 19.79
N ASP A 47 -27.07 -5.84 19.36
CA ASP A 47 -25.75 -6.32 19.69
C ASP A 47 -24.85 -5.14 19.38
N THR A 48 -24.51 -4.41 20.43
CA THR A 48 -23.56 -3.33 20.37
C THR A 48 -22.29 -4.05 20.00
N ILE A 49 -21.97 -4.03 18.70
CA ILE A 49 -20.77 -4.64 18.16
C ILE A 49 -19.66 -4.09 19.02
N ARG A 50 -19.12 -4.92 19.92
CA ARG A 50 -18.00 -4.53 20.76
C ARG A 50 -16.86 -4.34 19.79
N VAL A 51 -16.63 -3.08 19.42
CA VAL A 51 -15.48 -2.65 18.64
C VAL A 51 -14.25 -3.23 19.35
N PRO A 52 -13.50 -4.15 18.72
CA PRO A 52 -12.27 -4.64 19.31
C PRO A 52 -11.41 -3.42 19.63
N SER A 53 -10.81 -3.39 20.82
CA SER A 53 -9.86 -2.34 21.19
C SER A 53 -8.64 -2.42 20.27
N ILE A 54 -8.75 -1.75 19.12
CA ILE A 54 -7.65 -1.59 18.17
C ILE A 54 -6.47 -1.00 18.93
N THR A 55 -5.30 -1.62 18.75
CA THR A 55 -4.01 -1.34 19.39
C THR A 55 -3.83 0.10 19.87
N ARG A 56 -3.38 0.25 21.13
CA ARG A 56 -3.22 1.51 21.87
C ARG A 56 -2.34 2.56 21.16
N TYR A 57 -1.49 2.16 20.22
CA TYR A 57 -0.65 3.04 19.40
C TYR A 57 -1.18 3.13 17.96
N ARG A 58 -2.07 4.10 17.71
CA ARG A 58 -2.56 4.42 16.36
C ARG A 58 -1.68 5.48 15.72
N LEU A 59 -1.28 5.27 14.47
CA LEU A 59 -0.48 6.22 13.69
C LEU A 59 -1.15 7.60 13.61
N THR A 60 -2.49 7.64 13.57
CA THR A 60 -3.32 8.85 13.65
C THR A 60 -3.09 9.65 14.92
N ASN A 61 -3.02 8.98 16.07
CA ASN A 61 -2.77 9.63 17.35
C ASN A 61 -1.34 10.17 17.44
N VAL A 62 -0.35 9.45 16.90
CA VAL A 62 1.04 9.92 16.83
C VAL A 62 1.13 11.20 16.01
N LEU A 63 0.50 11.24 14.83
CA LEU A 63 0.51 12.43 13.96
C LEU A 63 -0.19 13.63 14.61
N ARG A 64 -1.31 13.42 15.32
CA ARG A 64 -1.97 14.46 16.12
C ARG A 64 -1.06 15.02 17.22
N SER A 65 -0.34 14.14 17.93
CA SER A 65 0.61 14.56 18.96
C SER A 65 1.76 15.40 18.37
N VAL A 66 2.28 15.02 17.19
CA VAL A 66 3.33 15.80 16.50
C VAL A 66 2.83 17.20 16.13
N LEU A 67 1.61 17.33 15.59
CA LEU A 67 0.99 18.61 15.26
C LEU A 67 0.83 19.52 16.50
N LEU A 68 0.42 18.94 17.63
CA LEU A 68 0.28 19.67 18.89
C LEU A 68 1.64 20.14 19.42
N ILE A 69 2.65 19.26 19.39
CA ILE A 69 4.01 19.59 19.80
C ILE A 69 4.60 20.70 18.94
N GLU A 70 4.39 20.67 17.62
CA GLU A 70 4.82 21.73 16.71
C GLU A 70 4.22 23.08 17.09
N PHE A 71 2.89 23.15 17.20
CA PHE A 71 2.19 24.39 17.57
C PHE A 71 2.67 24.91 18.93
N LEU A 72 2.76 24.04 19.93
CA LEU A 72 3.18 24.43 21.27
C LEU A 72 4.63 24.93 21.29
N THR A 73 5.52 24.27 20.56
CA THR A 73 6.93 24.67 20.46
C THR A 73 7.07 26.06 19.84
N LEU A 74 6.34 26.33 18.76
CA LEU A 74 6.36 27.63 18.10
C LEU A 74 5.71 28.72 18.96
N LEU A 75 4.65 28.39 19.68
CA LEU A 75 3.99 29.31 20.61
C LEU A 75 4.94 29.70 21.77
N ILE A 76 5.64 28.72 22.36
CA ILE A 76 6.60 28.96 23.43
C ILE A 76 7.78 29.81 22.94
N ILE A 77 8.31 29.51 21.75
CA ILE A 77 9.44 30.29 21.19
C ILE A 77 8.99 31.71 20.81
N TRP A 78 7.77 31.88 20.31
CA TRP A 78 7.23 33.21 20.08
C TRP A 78 7.09 33.98 21.40
N PHE A 79 6.62 33.33 22.47
CA PHE A 79 6.51 33.95 23.79
C PHE A 79 7.87 34.25 24.44
N ILE A 80 8.89 33.40 24.23
CA ILE A 80 10.25 33.69 24.73
C ILE A 80 10.87 34.88 23.98
N GLY A 81 10.61 34.99 22.67
CA GLY A 81 11.05 36.12 21.84
C GLY A 81 10.44 37.46 22.23
N SER A 82 9.31 37.44 22.94
CA SER A 82 8.67 38.62 23.55
C SER A 82 9.56 39.38 24.52
N MET A 83 10.58 38.72 25.09
CA MET A 83 11.46 39.33 26.09
C MET A 83 12.56 40.18 25.43
N THR A 84 12.82 39.94 24.14
CA THR A 84 13.86 40.61 23.34
C THR A 84 13.30 41.68 22.40
N HIS A 85 12.09 41.46 21.85
CA HIS A 85 11.37 42.43 21.01
C HIS A 85 9.93 42.54 21.50
N THR A 86 9.37 43.74 21.49
CA THR A 86 7.97 43.98 21.86
C THR A 86 7.06 43.24 20.87
N LEU A 87 6.39 42.16 21.31
CA LEU A 87 5.43 41.37 20.49
C LEU A 87 4.42 42.22 19.74
N ILE A 88 4.11 43.39 20.29
CA ILE A 88 3.20 44.37 19.72
C ILE A 88 3.73 44.89 18.38
N ASP A 89 5.04 45.06 18.21
CA ASP A 89 5.64 45.53 16.96
C ASP A 89 5.62 44.45 15.87
N ASP A 90 5.74 43.17 16.23
CA ASP A 90 5.57 42.05 15.30
C ASP A 90 4.16 41.95 14.71
N ILE A 91 3.16 42.46 15.44
CA ILE A 91 1.74 42.48 15.07
C ILE A 91 1.38 43.78 14.33
N ILE A 92 1.87 44.94 14.78
CA ILE A 92 1.52 46.25 14.21
C ILE A 92 2.36 46.57 12.97
N HIS A 93 3.66 46.23 12.96
CA HIS A 93 4.59 46.48 11.85
C HIS A 93 4.98 45.17 11.16
N TYR A 94 3.96 44.44 10.69
CA TYR A 94 4.16 43.14 10.08
C TYR A 94 5.07 43.20 8.84
N GLN A 95 6.21 42.51 8.91
CA GLN A 95 7.06 42.21 7.76
C GLN A 95 7.24 40.70 7.64
N PHE A 96 7.00 40.18 6.43
CA PHE A 96 7.06 38.75 6.11
C PHE A 96 8.42 38.11 6.44
N THR A 97 9.51 38.88 6.38
CA THR A 97 10.89 38.39 6.61
C THR A 97 11.34 38.38 8.07
N THR A 98 10.68 39.13 8.95
CA THR A 98 11.16 39.34 10.34
C THR A 98 10.14 38.98 11.40
N SER A 99 8.85 38.85 11.05
CA SER A 99 7.82 38.42 11.99
C SER A 99 7.74 36.89 12.06
N ILE A 100 7.57 36.35 13.28
CA ILE A 100 7.33 34.92 13.58
C ILE A 100 5.82 34.62 13.66
N PHE A 101 5.00 35.66 13.82
CA PHE A 101 3.58 35.57 14.12
C PHE A 101 2.79 34.74 13.10
N ASP A 102 3.08 34.90 11.81
CA ASP A 102 2.49 34.12 10.73
C ASP A 102 2.78 32.62 10.83
N LEU A 103 3.96 32.18 11.31
CA LEU A 103 4.24 30.76 11.54
C LEU A 103 3.34 30.20 12.66
N VAL A 104 3.10 30.99 13.71
CA VAL A 104 2.19 30.61 14.80
C VAL A 104 0.74 30.54 14.30
N CYS A 105 0.30 31.51 13.50
CA CYS A 105 -1.04 31.49 12.91
C CYS A 105 -1.24 30.32 11.94
N VAL A 106 -0.27 30.07 11.05
CA VAL A 106 -0.34 28.96 10.09
C VAL A 106 -0.29 27.61 10.82
N SER A 107 0.57 27.46 11.84
CA SER A 107 0.63 26.23 12.65
C SER A 107 -0.67 25.96 13.42
N LEU A 108 -1.29 27.00 13.99
CA LEU A 108 -2.60 26.89 14.64
C LEU A 108 -3.70 26.47 13.65
N CYS A 109 -3.78 27.18 12.52
CA CYS A 109 -4.80 26.92 11.50
C CYS A 109 -4.67 25.50 10.93
N LYS A 110 -3.46 25.08 10.55
CA LYS A 110 -3.23 23.73 10.03
C LYS A 110 -3.46 22.66 11.09
N MET A 111 -3.09 22.89 12.35
CA MET A 111 -3.33 21.93 13.43
C MET A 111 -4.83 21.63 13.57
N ILE A 112 -5.67 22.68 13.60
CA ILE A 112 -7.14 22.51 13.71
C ILE A 112 -7.68 21.75 12.51
N LEU A 113 -7.35 22.19 11.29
CA LEU A 113 -7.86 21.58 10.05
C LEU A 113 -7.43 20.11 9.92
N LEU A 114 -6.15 19.80 10.16
CA LEU A 114 -5.63 18.45 10.01
C LEU A 114 -6.14 17.51 11.10
N VAL A 115 -6.30 17.98 12.35
CA VAL A 115 -6.88 17.15 13.41
C VAL A 115 -8.32 16.75 13.08
N ILE A 116 -9.13 17.69 12.55
CA ILE A 116 -10.51 17.39 12.12
C ILE A 116 -10.49 16.38 10.97
N LEU A 117 -9.72 16.64 9.91
CA LEU A 117 -9.66 15.75 8.74
C LEU A 117 -9.11 14.35 9.08
N LEU A 118 -8.11 14.26 9.96
CA LEU A 118 -7.59 12.99 10.45
C LEU A 118 -8.65 12.21 11.24
N THR A 119 -9.49 12.90 12.01
CA THR A 119 -10.59 12.30 12.78
C THR A 119 -11.69 11.76 11.88
N GLU A 120 -12.13 12.56 10.91
CA GLU A 120 -13.10 12.11 9.92
C GLU A 120 -12.57 10.90 9.13
N LEU A 121 -11.34 10.98 8.63
CA LEU A 121 -10.72 9.89 7.87
C LEU A 121 -10.60 8.59 8.68
N GLU A 122 -10.30 8.70 9.98
CA GLU A 122 -10.21 7.57 10.90
C GLU A 122 -11.59 6.93 11.12
N THR A 123 -12.61 7.73 11.43
CA THR A 123 -13.99 7.28 11.60
C THR A 123 -14.50 6.56 10.35
N PHE A 124 -14.28 7.15 9.17
CA PHE A 124 -14.65 6.55 7.88
C PHE A 124 -13.87 5.28 7.56
N SER A 125 -12.61 5.18 7.97
CA SER A 125 -11.80 3.99 7.75
C SER A 125 -12.25 2.81 8.61
N ILE A 126 -12.70 3.08 9.85
CA ILE A 126 -13.27 2.07 10.75
C ILE A 126 -14.66 1.64 10.27
N ALA A 127 -15.52 2.58 9.87
CA ALA A 127 -16.86 2.27 9.38
C ALA A 127 -16.84 1.27 8.21
N ARG A 128 -15.83 1.38 7.33
CA ARG A 128 -15.61 0.44 6.21
C ARG A 128 -15.28 -0.99 6.63
N LEU A 129 -14.64 -1.19 7.78
CA LEU A 129 -14.30 -2.54 8.26
C LEU A 129 -15.55 -3.33 8.64
N TYR A 130 -16.60 -2.62 9.08
CA TYR A 130 -17.83 -3.24 9.54
C TYR A 130 -18.91 -3.34 8.46
N GLN A 131 -19.04 -2.33 7.60
CA GLN A 131 -20.05 -2.31 6.54
C GLN A 131 -19.39 -2.18 5.17
N ALA A 132 -19.65 -3.14 4.28
CA ALA A 132 -19.22 -3.07 2.89
C ALA A 132 -19.97 -1.91 2.21
N ASP A 133 -19.22 -0.88 1.82
CA ASP A 133 -19.74 0.35 1.21
C ASP A 133 -20.69 0.05 0.04
N SER A 134 -22.00 0.19 0.27
CA SER A 134 -23.04 0.09 -0.77
C SER A 134 -23.28 1.43 -1.47
N ASN A 135 -22.94 2.55 -0.82
CA ASN A 135 -23.31 3.90 -1.28
C ASN A 135 -22.10 4.68 -1.84
N GLN A 136 -22.22 5.15 -3.08
CA GLN A 136 -21.15 5.84 -3.83
C GLN A 136 -20.72 7.17 -3.20
N ALA A 137 -21.63 7.89 -2.52
CA ALA A 137 -21.32 9.18 -1.89
C ALA A 137 -20.23 9.07 -0.80
N PHE A 138 -20.26 8.01 0.01
CA PHE A 138 -19.26 7.78 1.06
C PHE A 138 -17.88 7.44 0.48
N ILE A 139 -17.81 6.82 -0.71
CA ILE A 139 -16.55 6.59 -1.41
C ILE A 139 -15.94 7.93 -1.83
N LEU A 140 -16.75 8.81 -2.43
CA LEU A 140 -16.30 10.12 -2.91
C LEU A 140 -15.80 11.02 -1.78
N ILE A 141 -16.58 11.16 -0.69
CA ILE A 141 -16.21 12.00 0.47
C ILE A 141 -14.85 11.58 1.05
N ARG A 142 -14.57 10.28 1.12
CA ARG A 142 -13.27 9.77 1.62
C ARG A 142 -12.10 10.10 0.70
N TYR A 143 -12.30 10.01 -0.61
CA TYR A 143 -11.27 10.43 -1.55
C TYR A 143 -11.02 11.93 -1.44
N LEU A 144 -12.07 12.73 -1.32
CA LEU A 144 -11.96 14.17 -1.09
C LEU A 144 -11.22 14.48 0.21
N CYS A 145 -11.55 13.83 1.34
CA CYS A 145 -10.83 14.03 2.59
C CYS A 145 -9.33 13.70 2.47
N LYS A 146 -8.96 12.64 1.75
CA LYS A 146 -7.54 12.28 1.52
C LYS A 146 -6.82 13.32 0.66
N ILE A 147 -7.47 13.78 -0.41
CA ILE A 147 -6.92 14.79 -1.31
C ILE A 147 -6.74 16.11 -0.54
N LEU A 148 -7.76 16.52 0.22
CA LEU A 148 -7.73 17.73 1.02
C LEU A 148 -6.64 17.69 2.10
N LEU A 149 -6.49 16.55 2.79
CA LEU A 149 -5.42 16.32 3.75
C LEU A 149 -4.03 16.48 3.10
N PHE A 150 -3.84 15.87 1.93
CA PHE A 150 -2.58 15.97 1.18
C PHE A 150 -2.30 17.40 0.71
N LEU A 151 -3.32 18.11 0.21
CA LEU A 151 -3.19 19.49 -0.26
C LEU A 151 -2.82 20.45 0.88
N ILE A 152 -3.42 20.31 2.07
CA ILE A 152 -3.10 21.14 3.23
C ILE A 152 -1.66 20.89 3.70
N ALA A 153 -1.24 19.62 3.79
CA ALA A 153 0.13 19.27 4.17
C ALA A 153 1.17 19.74 3.14
N MET A 154 0.85 19.66 1.84
CA MET A 154 1.72 20.16 0.77
C MET A 154 1.81 21.69 0.79
N SER A 155 0.70 22.38 1.07
CA SER A 155 0.65 23.84 1.14
C SER A 155 1.44 24.38 2.34
N SER A 156 1.38 23.70 3.48
CA SER A 156 2.16 24.09 4.67
C SER A 156 3.66 23.92 4.45
N LEU A 157 4.08 22.83 3.77
CA LEU A 157 5.48 22.61 3.40
C LEU A 157 5.98 23.63 2.38
N ALA A 158 5.17 23.95 1.37
CA ALA A 158 5.49 24.99 0.40
C ALA A 158 5.67 26.36 1.08
N PHE A 159 4.78 26.72 2.00
CA PHE A 159 4.90 27.95 2.79
C PHE A 159 6.19 27.97 3.63
N ALA A 160 6.53 26.85 4.28
CA ALA A 160 7.75 26.72 5.08
C ALA A 160 9.01 26.94 4.23
N ILE A 161 9.08 26.34 3.04
CA ILE A 161 10.22 26.46 2.11
C ILE A 161 10.33 27.89 1.58
N VAL A 162 9.22 28.48 1.13
CA VAL A 162 9.21 29.86 0.63
C VAL A 162 9.72 30.80 1.72
N LYS A 163 9.18 30.68 2.93
CA LYS A 163 9.60 31.52 4.05
C LYS A 163 11.09 31.33 4.40
N LEU A 164 11.58 30.09 4.41
CA LEU A 164 13.00 29.81 4.63
C LEU A 164 13.90 30.51 3.59
N VAL A 165 13.54 30.45 2.31
CA VAL A 165 14.33 31.08 1.23
C VAL A 165 14.41 32.60 1.40
N PHE A 166 13.29 33.25 1.73
CA PHE A 166 13.26 34.70 1.97
C PHE A 166 14.08 35.12 3.20
N VAL A 167 14.08 34.30 4.25
CA VAL A 167 14.82 34.58 5.48
C VAL A 167 16.33 34.44 5.27
N LEU A 168 16.79 33.47 4.47
CA LEU A 168 18.20 33.26 4.17
C LEU A 168 18.84 34.41 3.37
N GLN A 169 18.03 35.21 2.66
CA GLN A 169 18.53 36.37 1.89
C GLN A 169 18.89 37.58 2.77
N LYS A 170 18.49 37.59 4.05
CA LYS A 170 18.68 38.75 4.94
C LYS A 170 19.83 38.50 5.93
N SER A 171 20.84 39.37 5.91
CA SER A 171 22.16 39.14 6.52
C SER A 171 22.28 39.37 8.03
N ASN A 172 21.29 39.99 8.68
CA ASN A 172 21.31 40.35 10.10
C ASN A 172 20.01 39.91 10.81
N LEU A 173 19.83 38.62 11.03
CA LEU A 173 18.73 38.09 11.85
C LEU A 173 19.25 37.45 13.13
N GLU A 174 18.45 37.57 14.19
CA GLU A 174 18.72 36.91 15.46
C GLU A 174 18.72 35.39 15.30
N LYS A 175 19.65 34.72 15.98
CA LYS A 175 19.81 33.27 15.93
C LYS A 175 18.53 32.53 16.37
N LEU A 176 17.77 33.12 17.29
CA LEU A 176 16.49 32.57 17.76
C LEU A 176 15.46 32.51 16.62
N TYR A 177 15.33 33.58 15.82
CA TYR A 177 14.42 33.63 14.68
C TYR A 177 14.73 32.55 13.64
N LEU A 178 16.00 32.43 13.28
CA LEU A 178 16.49 31.43 12.32
C LEU A 178 16.14 30.01 12.79
N SER A 179 16.35 29.71 14.08
CA SER A 179 16.01 28.41 14.67
C SER A 179 14.52 28.09 14.58
N THR A 180 13.65 29.08 14.78
CA THR A 180 12.19 28.90 14.70
C THR A 180 11.73 28.51 13.30
N VAL A 181 12.29 29.16 12.27
CA VAL A 181 11.97 28.85 10.87
C VAL A 181 12.44 27.44 10.50
N TYR A 182 13.65 27.05 10.93
CA TYR A 182 14.13 25.68 10.72
C TYR A 182 13.26 24.63 11.40
N LEU A 183 12.85 24.86 12.65
CA LEU A 183 11.97 23.94 13.37
C LEU A 183 10.64 23.75 12.62
N PHE A 184 10.03 24.82 12.14
CA PHE A 184 8.80 24.75 11.37
C PHE A 184 8.94 23.92 10.08
N VAL A 185 10.04 24.10 9.34
CA VAL A 185 10.33 23.29 8.14
C VAL A 185 10.49 21.80 8.48
N VAL A 186 11.18 21.49 9.58
CA VAL A 186 11.39 20.11 10.03
C VAL A 186 10.05 19.47 10.41
N PHE A 187 9.24 20.15 11.23
CA PHE A 187 7.94 19.61 11.63
C PHE A 187 6.98 19.45 10.45
N SER A 188 6.92 20.43 9.53
CA SER A 188 6.12 20.33 8.31
C SER A 188 6.56 19.19 7.39
N SER A 189 7.86 18.89 7.33
CA SER A 189 8.39 17.75 6.58
C SER A 189 7.99 16.41 7.22
N ILE A 190 8.08 16.29 8.55
CA ILE A 190 7.64 15.11 9.30
C ILE A 190 6.14 14.86 9.10
N GLU A 191 5.34 15.93 9.13
CA GLU A 191 3.90 15.90 8.91
C GLU A 191 3.56 15.36 7.50
N PHE A 192 4.20 15.91 6.46
CA PHE A 192 3.98 15.49 5.08
C PHE A 192 4.32 14.00 4.87
N ILE A 193 5.45 13.54 5.43
CA ILE A 193 5.86 12.13 5.41
C ILE A 193 4.85 11.27 6.18
N GLY A 194 4.37 11.73 7.34
CA GLY A 194 3.36 11.05 8.14
C GLY A 194 2.05 10.85 7.39
N VAL A 195 1.58 11.86 6.65
CA VAL A 195 0.39 11.79 5.80
C VAL A 195 0.57 10.78 4.66
N ILE A 196 1.74 10.77 4.00
CA ILE A 196 2.04 9.81 2.93
C ILE A 196 2.05 8.37 3.46
N LEU A 197 2.66 8.13 4.62
CA LEU A 197 2.74 6.81 5.25
C LEU A 197 1.38 6.29 5.74
N MET A 198 0.48 7.18 6.13
CA MET A 198 -0.85 6.83 6.65
C MET A 198 -1.75 6.17 5.59
N ILE A 199 -1.67 6.60 4.33
CA ILE A 199 -2.51 6.11 3.24
C ILE A 199 -2.39 4.58 3.04
N PRO A 200 -1.18 3.99 2.90
CA PRO A 200 -1.01 2.54 2.83
C PRO A 200 -1.29 1.85 4.18
N TYR A 201 -1.02 2.49 5.32
CA TYR A 201 -1.29 1.94 6.65
C TYR A 201 -2.78 1.62 6.86
N LEU A 202 -3.69 2.51 6.43
CA LEU A 202 -5.13 2.25 6.49
C LEU A 202 -5.58 1.07 5.60
N LYS A 203 -4.90 0.86 4.46
CA LYS A 203 -5.14 -0.30 3.59
C LYS A 203 -4.60 -1.59 4.23
N LEU A 204 -3.48 -1.51 4.93
CA LEU A 204 -2.85 -2.63 5.63
C LEU A 204 -3.73 -3.15 6.78
N ILE A 205 -4.33 -2.28 7.59
CA ILE A 205 -5.25 -2.70 8.67
C ILE A 205 -6.38 -3.59 8.13
N LYS A 206 -6.94 -3.23 6.96
CA LYS A 206 -7.98 -4.05 6.31
C LYS A 206 -7.46 -5.46 5.95
N LEU A 207 -6.24 -5.55 5.43
CA LEU A 207 -5.63 -6.84 5.04
C LEU A 207 -5.32 -7.70 6.27
N LEU A 208 -4.85 -7.08 7.36
CA LEU A 208 -4.57 -7.78 8.61
C LEU A 208 -5.85 -8.30 9.28
N GLU A 209 -6.95 -7.54 9.24
CA GLU A 209 -8.24 -7.97 9.79
C GLU A 209 -8.90 -9.07 8.91
N GLN A 210 -8.85 -8.92 7.57
CA GLN A 210 -9.30 -9.98 6.65
C GLN A 210 -8.48 -11.27 6.78
N GLN A 211 -7.17 -11.18 7.04
CA GLN A 211 -6.35 -12.37 7.27
C GLN A 211 -6.64 -13.04 8.61
N LYS A 212 -6.99 -12.27 9.65
CA LYS A 212 -7.30 -12.84 10.97
C LYS A 212 -8.54 -13.73 10.95
N SER A 213 -9.42 -13.52 9.96
CA SER A 213 -10.62 -14.33 9.71
C SER A 213 -10.41 -15.49 8.72
N SER A 214 -9.25 -15.61 8.06
CA SER A 214 -8.95 -16.73 7.17
C SER A 214 -7.58 -17.38 7.48
N VAL A 215 -7.61 -18.48 8.24
CA VAL A 215 -6.56 -19.52 8.43
C VAL A 215 -5.14 -18.99 8.72
N GLN A 216 -4.63 -19.30 9.92
CA GLN A 216 -3.21 -19.09 10.28
C GLN A 216 -2.27 -19.69 9.21
N LYS A 217 -1.72 -18.83 8.34
CA LYS A 217 -0.70 -19.23 7.37
C LYS A 217 0.61 -19.46 8.11
N LYS A 218 1.12 -20.69 8.00
CA LYS A 218 2.47 -21.10 8.44
C LYS A 218 3.49 -20.07 7.97
N LYS A 219 4.32 -19.54 8.88
CA LYS A 219 5.37 -18.56 8.56
C LYS A 219 6.21 -19.12 7.43
N VAL A 220 6.21 -18.43 6.30
CA VAL A 220 7.03 -18.82 5.14
C VAL A 220 8.47 -18.50 5.50
N ASP A 221 9.27 -19.53 5.72
CA ASP A 221 10.71 -19.38 5.91
C ASP A 221 11.31 -18.67 4.69
N LEU A 222 11.94 -17.51 4.91
CA LEU A 222 12.62 -16.75 3.84
C LEU A 222 13.66 -17.61 3.11
N LYS A 223 14.27 -18.56 3.82
CA LYS A 223 15.18 -19.57 3.28
C LYS A 223 14.49 -20.50 2.27
N ARG A 224 13.24 -20.88 2.52
CA ARG A 224 12.43 -21.70 1.60
C ARG A 224 12.01 -20.90 0.38
N LEU A 225 11.67 -19.61 0.56
CA LEU A 225 11.32 -18.71 -0.55
C LEU A 225 12.52 -18.50 -1.49
N PHE A 226 13.69 -18.20 -0.93
CA PHE A 226 14.94 -18.11 -1.72
C PHE A 226 15.32 -19.45 -2.36
N SER A 227 14.98 -20.58 -1.73
CA SER A 227 15.18 -21.93 -2.29
C SER A 227 14.36 -22.19 -3.55
N LEU A 228 13.18 -21.57 -3.68
CA LEU A 228 12.33 -21.72 -4.87
C LEU A 228 12.87 -20.91 -6.06
N ALA A 229 13.48 -19.75 -5.82
CA ALA A 229 14.12 -18.93 -6.84
C ALA A 229 15.44 -19.54 -7.39
N LYS A 230 15.74 -20.82 -7.13
CA LYS A 230 17.05 -21.44 -7.42
C LYS A 230 17.36 -21.54 -8.91
N SER A 231 16.35 -21.70 -9.76
CA SER A 231 16.52 -21.84 -11.21
C SER A 231 17.09 -20.55 -11.86
N GLU A 232 16.77 -19.37 -11.32
CA GLU A 232 17.12 -18.07 -11.94
C GLU A 232 18.11 -17.21 -11.14
N ARG A 233 18.80 -17.80 -10.15
CA ARG A 233 19.69 -17.03 -9.26
C ARG A 233 20.84 -16.34 -9.97
N LEU A 234 21.34 -16.93 -11.04
CA LEU A 234 22.45 -16.35 -11.80
C LEU A 234 22.02 -15.06 -12.51
N LEU A 235 20.85 -15.06 -13.14
CA LEU A 235 20.31 -13.88 -13.84
C LEU A 235 20.01 -12.75 -12.84
N MET A 236 19.39 -13.09 -11.70
CA MET A 236 19.11 -12.15 -10.61
C MET A 236 20.39 -11.59 -9.97
N SER A 237 21.41 -12.43 -9.75
CA SER A 237 22.69 -11.98 -9.17
C SER A 237 23.39 -10.98 -10.09
N VAL A 238 23.38 -11.22 -11.39
CA VAL A 238 23.99 -10.31 -12.37
C VAL A 238 23.24 -8.97 -12.40
N ALA A 239 21.91 -8.98 -12.38
CA ALA A 239 21.10 -7.76 -12.33
C ALA A 239 21.41 -6.91 -11.08
N ILE A 240 21.65 -7.56 -9.94
CA ILE A 240 22.02 -6.90 -8.68
C ILE A 240 23.40 -6.23 -8.78
N VAL A 241 24.37 -6.87 -9.42
CA VAL A 241 25.71 -6.28 -9.59
C VAL A 241 25.64 -5.01 -10.45
N PHE A 242 24.91 -5.05 -11.57
CA PHE A 242 24.70 -3.86 -12.41
C PHE A 242 23.88 -2.77 -11.69
N LEU A 243 22.98 -3.17 -10.78
CA LEU A 243 22.27 -2.24 -9.91
C LEU A 243 23.22 -1.51 -8.96
N LEU A 244 24.19 -2.21 -8.35
CA LEU A 244 25.18 -1.58 -7.49
C LEU A 244 26.10 -0.62 -8.25
N ILE A 245 26.55 -1.01 -9.44
CA ILE A 245 27.41 -0.16 -10.29
C ILE A 245 26.65 1.10 -10.72
N SER A 246 25.37 0.97 -11.08
CA SER A 246 24.51 2.12 -11.39
C SER A 246 24.36 3.05 -10.18
N THR A 247 24.17 2.51 -8.98
CA THR A 247 24.01 3.30 -7.76
C THR A 247 25.30 4.03 -7.39
N ILE A 248 26.46 3.38 -7.45
CA ILE A 248 27.75 4.01 -7.19
C ILE A 248 27.96 5.19 -8.14
N THR A 249 27.64 4.99 -9.41
CA THR A 249 27.79 6.04 -10.43
C THR A 249 26.94 7.28 -10.12
N GLN A 250 25.70 7.09 -9.64
CA GLN A 250 24.79 8.20 -9.29
C GLN A 250 25.30 8.97 -8.05
N VAL A 251 25.89 8.26 -7.09
CA VAL A 251 26.48 8.86 -5.89
C VAL A 251 27.73 9.68 -6.20
N VAL A 252 28.48 9.30 -7.24
CA VAL A 252 29.72 9.96 -7.64
C VAL A 252 29.49 11.32 -8.33
N GLN A 253 28.32 11.57 -8.93
CA GLN A 253 28.05 12.78 -9.71
C GLN A 253 28.16 14.12 -8.92
N PRO A 254 27.54 14.30 -7.74
CA PRO A 254 27.60 15.57 -7.01
C PRO A 254 29.02 15.95 -6.58
N TYR A 255 29.84 14.96 -6.27
CA TYR A 255 31.23 15.15 -5.89
C TYR A 255 32.06 15.75 -7.04
N PHE A 256 31.91 15.21 -8.25
CA PHE A 256 32.63 15.73 -9.41
C PHE A 256 32.07 17.07 -9.89
N PHE A 257 30.76 17.30 -9.77
CA PHE A 257 30.17 18.62 -10.01
C PHE A 257 30.71 19.70 -9.07
N GLY A 258 30.87 19.42 -7.78
CA GLY A 258 31.48 20.36 -6.82
C GLY A 258 32.89 20.78 -7.24
N LYS A 259 33.73 19.80 -7.62
CA LYS A 259 35.10 20.09 -8.10
C LYS A 259 35.16 20.84 -9.44
N ILE A 260 34.13 20.73 -10.28
CA ILE A 260 34.01 21.50 -11.52
C ILE A 260 33.70 22.96 -11.18
N ILE A 261 32.82 23.21 -10.20
CA ILE A 261 32.44 24.56 -9.76
C ILE A 261 33.61 25.25 -9.05
N ASP A 262 34.29 24.56 -8.14
CA ASP A 262 35.43 25.12 -7.40
C ASP A 262 36.60 25.47 -8.33
N GLY A 263 36.82 24.63 -9.36
CA GLY A 263 37.82 24.86 -10.39
C GLY A 263 37.47 26.02 -11.34
N ALA A 264 36.20 26.33 -11.52
CA ALA A 264 35.75 27.43 -12.40
C ALA A 264 35.90 28.81 -11.74
N ILE A 265 35.89 28.85 -10.40
CA ILE A 265 36.01 30.09 -9.61
C ILE A 265 37.49 30.48 -9.39
N THR A 266 38.41 29.52 -9.47
CA THR A 266 39.85 29.75 -9.26
C THR A 266 40.56 29.98 -10.61
N SER A 267 41.29 31.11 -10.76
CA SER A 267 41.78 31.64 -12.04
C SER A 267 42.80 30.76 -12.81
N ASP A 268 43.45 29.79 -12.16
CA ASP A 268 44.34 28.78 -12.79
C ASP A 268 43.67 27.40 -12.94
N GLY A 269 42.36 27.30 -12.69
CA GLY A 269 41.64 26.04 -12.46
C GLY A 269 41.08 25.34 -13.70
N MET A 270 41.21 25.89 -14.91
CA MET A 270 40.58 25.33 -16.13
C MET A 270 41.03 23.89 -16.44
N SER A 271 42.26 23.53 -16.06
CA SER A 271 42.80 22.16 -16.18
C SER A 271 42.11 21.16 -15.24
N VAL A 272 41.68 21.63 -14.06
CA VAL A 272 40.97 20.84 -13.05
C VAL A 272 39.51 20.70 -13.42
N VAL A 273 38.88 21.77 -13.89
CA VAL A 273 37.50 21.76 -14.42
C VAL A 273 37.37 20.74 -15.54
N ASN A 274 38.20 20.85 -16.58
CA ASN A 274 38.13 19.99 -17.74
C ASN A 274 38.33 18.51 -17.37
N ARG A 275 39.31 18.21 -16.50
CA ARG A 275 39.55 16.84 -16.00
C ARG A 275 38.33 16.27 -15.28
N ASN A 276 37.65 17.07 -14.47
CA ASN A 276 36.50 16.60 -13.71
C ASN A 276 35.23 16.46 -14.57
N VAL A 277 35.01 17.34 -15.57
CA VAL A 277 33.91 17.21 -16.55
C VAL A 277 34.02 15.89 -17.30
N ILE A 278 35.24 15.53 -17.73
CA ILE A 278 35.49 14.27 -18.44
C ILE A 278 35.21 13.06 -17.56
N ILE A 279 35.68 13.07 -16.30
CA ILE A 279 35.41 11.97 -15.37
C ILE A 279 33.90 11.84 -15.10
N LEU A 280 33.21 12.96 -14.91
CA LEU A 280 31.76 12.99 -14.71
C LEU A 280 30.98 12.43 -15.91
N PHE A 281 31.41 12.72 -17.14
CA PHE A 281 30.81 12.19 -18.36
C PHE A 281 30.98 10.66 -18.44
N ILE A 282 32.20 10.16 -18.19
CA ILE A 282 32.50 8.72 -18.19
C ILE A 282 31.65 8.00 -17.15
N VAL A 283 31.60 8.55 -15.94
CA VAL A 283 30.75 8.05 -14.86
C VAL A 283 29.30 8.00 -15.35
N ASN A 284 28.72 9.11 -15.81
CA ASN A 284 27.34 9.15 -16.33
C ASN A 284 27.04 8.06 -17.38
N CYS A 285 27.93 7.84 -18.34
CA CYS A 285 27.76 6.80 -19.36
C CYS A 285 27.75 5.39 -18.74
N VAL A 286 28.67 5.10 -17.82
CA VAL A 286 28.74 3.80 -17.12
C VAL A 286 27.46 3.57 -16.31
N GLY A 287 26.92 4.60 -15.68
CA GLY A 287 25.66 4.52 -14.92
C GLY A 287 24.45 4.33 -15.82
N ALA A 288 24.38 5.03 -16.95
CA ALA A 288 23.30 4.87 -17.92
C ALA A 288 23.24 3.43 -18.47
N ALA A 289 24.41 2.88 -18.84
CA ALA A 289 24.53 1.50 -19.31
C ALA A 289 24.17 0.49 -18.23
N ALA A 290 24.74 0.64 -17.03
CA ALA A 290 24.44 -0.25 -15.91
C ALA A 290 22.95 -0.20 -15.52
N SER A 291 22.33 0.98 -15.60
CA SER A 291 20.91 1.19 -15.34
C SER A 291 20.02 0.57 -16.41
N ALA A 292 20.41 0.61 -17.70
CA ALA A 292 19.67 -0.04 -18.77
C ALA A 292 19.77 -1.58 -18.66
N ILE A 293 20.96 -2.10 -18.40
CA ILE A 293 21.24 -3.54 -18.29
C ILE A 293 20.50 -4.16 -17.10
N ARG A 294 20.59 -3.54 -15.91
CA ARG A 294 19.83 -4.04 -14.76
C ARG A 294 18.33 -4.06 -15.06
N SER A 295 17.82 -3.01 -15.72
CA SER A 295 16.39 -2.85 -15.98
C SER A 295 15.89 -3.96 -16.90
N TRP A 296 16.65 -4.25 -17.95
CA TRP A 296 16.32 -5.33 -18.87
C TRP A 296 16.38 -6.71 -18.19
N LEU A 297 17.43 -6.97 -17.40
CA LEU A 297 17.62 -8.28 -16.75
C LEU A 297 16.51 -8.60 -15.74
N PHE A 298 16.07 -7.62 -14.94
CA PHE A 298 14.96 -7.81 -14.01
C PHE A 298 13.64 -8.05 -14.75
N GLU A 299 13.39 -7.30 -15.82
CA GLU A 299 12.19 -7.44 -16.64
C GLU A 299 12.13 -8.79 -17.36
N LEU A 300 13.29 -9.30 -17.78
CA LEU A 300 13.44 -10.61 -18.37
C LEU A 300 13.15 -11.71 -17.33
N SER A 301 13.86 -11.70 -16.20
CA SER A 301 13.71 -12.74 -15.16
C SER A 301 12.26 -12.90 -14.67
N GLY A 302 11.55 -11.79 -14.44
CA GLY A 302 10.18 -11.83 -13.93
C GLY A 302 9.18 -12.48 -14.88
N GLN A 303 9.45 -12.49 -16.18
CA GLN A 303 8.56 -13.04 -17.19
C GLN A 303 8.96 -14.48 -17.58
N TYR A 304 10.24 -14.86 -17.44
CA TYR A 304 10.72 -16.23 -17.68
C TYR A 304 10.18 -17.21 -16.63
N VAL A 305 10.09 -16.77 -15.38
CA VAL A 305 9.44 -17.55 -14.32
C VAL A 305 7.97 -17.85 -14.67
N GLN A 306 7.22 -16.86 -15.16
CA GLN A 306 5.81 -17.03 -15.54
C GLN A 306 5.63 -17.98 -16.73
N PHE A 307 6.51 -17.90 -17.73
CA PHE A 307 6.48 -18.81 -18.86
C PHE A 307 6.80 -20.25 -18.45
N GLN A 308 7.77 -20.44 -17.55
CA GLN A 308 8.12 -21.76 -17.02
C GLN A 308 6.99 -22.37 -16.17
N ASP A 309 6.30 -21.58 -15.37
CA ASP A 309 5.16 -22.05 -14.57
C ASP A 309 4.00 -22.54 -15.45
N GLU A 310 3.64 -21.78 -16.50
CA GLU A 310 2.55 -22.16 -17.43
C GLU A 310 2.92 -23.41 -18.24
N LEU A 311 4.19 -23.52 -18.67
CA LEU A 311 4.70 -24.69 -19.38
C LEU A 311 4.74 -25.93 -18.47
N ALA A 312 5.13 -25.77 -17.21
CA ALA A 312 5.13 -26.84 -16.23
C ALA A 312 3.72 -27.34 -15.92
N ALA A 313 2.73 -26.44 -15.86
CA ALA A 313 1.33 -26.81 -15.69
C ALA A 313 0.81 -27.63 -16.89
N ALA A 314 1.10 -27.20 -18.12
CA ALA A 314 0.73 -27.95 -19.33
C ALA A 314 1.41 -29.33 -19.38
N GLY A 315 2.68 -29.41 -18.99
CA GLY A 315 3.43 -30.67 -18.87
C GLY A 315 2.81 -31.62 -17.85
N THR A 316 2.42 -31.12 -16.68
CA THR A 316 1.76 -31.91 -15.63
C THR A 316 0.44 -32.52 -16.14
N THR A 317 -0.40 -31.73 -16.82
CA THR A 317 -1.66 -32.24 -17.40
C THR A 317 -1.43 -33.33 -18.45
N ALA A 318 -0.37 -33.20 -19.26
CA ALA A 318 0.00 -34.22 -20.24
C ALA A 318 0.49 -35.50 -19.56
N GLU A 319 1.35 -35.38 -18.54
CA GLU A 319 1.85 -36.52 -17.76
C GLU A 319 0.71 -37.29 -17.08
N GLU A 320 -0.24 -36.58 -16.46
CA GLU A 320 -1.42 -37.20 -15.84
C GLU A 320 -2.28 -37.95 -16.86
N SER A 321 -2.45 -37.39 -18.05
CA SER A 321 -3.25 -37.99 -19.13
C SER A 321 -2.59 -39.22 -19.74
N ILE A 322 -1.25 -39.18 -19.92
CA ILE A 322 -0.46 -40.30 -20.43
C ILE A 322 -0.35 -41.41 -19.40
N SER A 323 -0.08 -41.06 -18.14
CA SER A 323 -0.03 -42.03 -17.04
C SER A 323 -1.37 -42.78 -16.86
N ASN A 324 -2.49 -42.15 -17.23
CA ASN A 324 -3.84 -42.72 -17.15
C ASN A 324 -4.45 -43.01 -18.52
N ILE A 325 -3.63 -43.32 -19.55
CA ILE A 325 -4.10 -43.45 -20.93
C ILE A 325 -5.21 -44.49 -21.12
N ARG A 326 -5.22 -45.56 -20.32
CA ARG A 326 -6.28 -46.58 -20.36
C ARG A 326 -7.63 -45.99 -20.01
N THR A 327 -7.69 -45.14 -18.98
CA THR A 327 -8.91 -44.45 -18.54
C THR A 327 -9.38 -43.46 -19.60
N VAL A 328 -8.46 -42.67 -20.15
CA VAL A 328 -8.75 -41.73 -21.24
C VAL A 328 -9.39 -42.43 -22.45
N ARG A 329 -8.86 -43.60 -22.84
CA ARG A 329 -9.37 -44.39 -23.95
C ARG A 329 -10.72 -45.05 -23.66
N ILE A 330 -10.94 -45.56 -22.45
CA ILE A 330 -12.24 -46.14 -22.05
C ILE A 330 -13.36 -45.10 -22.13
N PHE A 331 -13.07 -43.84 -21.81
CA PHE A 331 -14.02 -42.73 -21.93
C PHE A 331 -14.04 -42.06 -23.31
N GLY A 332 -13.24 -42.52 -24.28
CA GLY A 332 -13.13 -41.89 -25.62
C GLY A 332 -12.70 -40.42 -25.58
N ALA A 333 -12.02 -39.99 -24.52
CA ALA A 333 -11.74 -38.58 -24.23
C ALA A 333 -10.45 -38.04 -24.89
N GLU A 334 -9.84 -38.81 -25.79
CA GLU A 334 -8.56 -38.50 -26.44
C GLU A 334 -8.59 -37.12 -27.13
N ASN A 335 -9.63 -36.83 -27.91
CA ASN A 335 -9.81 -35.52 -28.56
C ASN A 335 -10.00 -34.37 -27.55
N ARG A 336 -10.73 -34.62 -26.45
CA ARG A 336 -10.98 -33.59 -25.43
C ARG A 336 -9.71 -33.19 -24.69
N ILE A 337 -8.88 -34.17 -24.34
CA ILE A 337 -7.60 -33.95 -23.66
C ILE A 337 -6.57 -33.34 -24.62
N SER A 338 -6.55 -33.79 -25.88
CA SER A 338 -5.72 -33.18 -26.92
C SER A 338 -6.05 -31.68 -27.09
N ASN A 339 -7.33 -31.33 -27.16
CA ASN A 339 -7.76 -29.94 -27.23
C ASN A 339 -7.41 -29.15 -25.97
N HIS A 340 -7.60 -29.75 -24.78
CA HIS A 340 -7.26 -29.09 -23.52
C HIS A 340 -5.75 -28.82 -23.36
N TYR A 341 -4.92 -29.77 -23.77
CA TYR A 341 -3.47 -29.59 -23.84
C TYR A 341 -3.10 -28.50 -24.84
N SER A 342 -3.67 -28.54 -26.05
CA SER A 342 -3.48 -27.51 -27.08
C SER A 342 -3.86 -26.12 -26.59
N ASP A 343 -4.96 -25.98 -25.85
CA ASP A 343 -5.40 -24.71 -25.26
C ASP A 343 -4.40 -24.17 -24.24
N ASN A 344 -3.85 -25.03 -23.37
CA ASN A 344 -2.83 -24.64 -22.40
C ASN A 344 -1.48 -24.29 -23.07
N LEU A 345 -1.17 -24.96 -24.18
CA LEU A 345 0.00 -24.66 -25.01
C LEU A 345 -0.15 -23.31 -25.72
N LEU A 346 -1.34 -23.00 -26.23
CA LEU A 346 -1.66 -21.71 -26.84
C LEU A 346 -1.62 -20.55 -25.83
N LYS A 347 -2.02 -20.80 -24.57
CA LYS A 347 -1.86 -19.83 -23.48
C LYS A 347 -0.37 -19.54 -23.20
N SER A 348 0.45 -20.58 -23.09
CA SER A 348 1.91 -20.45 -22.92
C SER A 348 2.55 -19.70 -24.10
N TYR A 349 2.12 -20.01 -25.32
CA TYR A 349 2.55 -19.29 -26.53
C TYR A 349 2.11 -17.82 -26.52
N GLY A 350 0.90 -17.52 -26.02
CA GLY A 350 0.43 -16.14 -25.84
C GLY A 350 1.29 -15.35 -24.85
N VAL A 351 1.70 -15.98 -23.74
CA VAL A 351 2.64 -15.40 -22.76
C VAL A 351 4.00 -15.14 -23.43
N GLY A 352 4.52 -16.10 -24.19
CA GLY A 352 5.77 -15.96 -24.94
C GLY A 352 5.72 -14.88 -26.05
N LYS A 353 4.59 -14.74 -26.74
CA LYS A 353 4.40 -13.68 -27.75
C LYS A 353 4.37 -12.29 -27.11
N LYS A 354 3.72 -12.17 -25.96
CA LYS A 354 3.66 -10.92 -25.19
C LYS A 354 5.04 -10.56 -24.60
N LEU A 355 5.83 -11.57 -24.20
CA LEU A 355 7.24 -11.44 -23.81
C LEU A 355 8.09 -10.83 -24.93
N ALA A 356 7.95 -11.39 -26.14
CA ALA A 356 8.67 -10.93 -27.32
C ALA A 356 8.32 -9.47 -27.68
N TRP A 357 7.05 -9.08 -27.52
CA TRP A 357 6.63 -7.70 -27.76
C TRP A 357 7.15 -6.75 -26.67
N ASN A 358 7.04 -7.09 -25.38
CA ASN A 358 7.51 -6.26 -24.28
C ASN A 358 9.03 -6.07 -24.33
N SER A 359 9.79 -7.13 -24.59
CA SER A 359 11.24 -7.03 -24.74
C SER A 359 11.65 -6.25 -26.00
N GLY A 360 10.86 -6.33 -27.07
CA GLY A 360 11.07 -5.55 -28.29
C GLY A 360 10.77 -4.06 -28.11
N ALA A 361 9.72 -3.72 -27.38
CA ALA A 361 9.32 -2.34 -27.10
C ALA A 361 10.28 -1.64 -26.11
N PHE A 362 10.71 -2.33 -25.05
CA PHE A 362 11.71 -1.82 -24.10
C PHE A 362 13.02 -1.47 -24.82
N MET A 363 13.44 -2.34 -25.73
CA MET A 363 14.58 -2.13 -26.62
C MET A 363 14.40 -0.92 -27.54
N GLY A 364 13.22 -0.74 -28.13
CA GLY A 364 12.94 0.41 -28.97
C GLY A 364 12.95 1.74 -28.21
N LEU A 365 12.48 1.74 -26.97
CA LEU A 365 12.33 2.96 -26.17
C LEU A 365 13.66 3.45 -25.58
N VAL A 366 14.51 2.55 -25.09
CA VAL A 366 15.89 2.88 -24.70
C VAL A 366 16.66 3.41 -25.91
N SER A 367 16.37 2.88 -27.10
CA SER A 367 16.94 3.38 -28.36
C SER A 367 16.47 4.80 -28.71
N PHE A 368 15.20 5.13 -28.46
CA PHE A 368 14.67 6.47 -28.73
C PHE A 368 15.19 7.53 -27.76
N LEU A 369 15.24 7.23 -26.45
CA LEU A 369 15.69 8.18 -25.43
C LEU A 369 17.18 8.49 -25.53
N THR A 370 17.95 7.49 -25.93
CA THR A 370 19.37 7.66 -26.22
C THR A 370 19.58 8.50 -27.47
N ALA A 371 18.73 8.35 -28.50
CA ALA A 371 18.77 9.19 -29.70
C ALA A 371 18.27 10.63 -29.47
N GLY A 372 17.26 10.81 -28.62
CA GLY A 372 16.76 12.14 -28.24
C GLY A 372 17.77 12.93 -27.40
N GLY A 373 18.50 12.26 -26.50
CA GLY A 373 19.59 12.89 -25.75
C GLY A 373 20.72 13.41 -26.66
N ILE A 374 20.96 12.73 -27.78
CA ILE A 374 21.96 13.11 -28.79
C ILE A 374 21.48 14.31 -29.61
N ALA A 375 20.21 14.36 -29.96
CA ALA A 375 19.66 15.49 -30.72
C ALA A 375 19.63 16.80 -29.90
N ILE A 376 19.37 16.71 -28.59
CA ILE A 376 19.27 17.86 -27.69
C ILE A 376 20.64 18.48 -27.38
N VAL A 377 21.74 17.74 -27.50
CA VAL A 377 23.10 18.28 -27.33
C VAL A 377 23.60 18.95 -28.63
N LEU A 378 22.95 18.66 -29.76
CA LEU A 378 23.28 19.18 -31.09
C LEU A 378 22.50 20.43 -31.50
N TRP A 379 21.50 20.81 -30.71
CA TRP A 379 20.74 22.05 -30.84
C TRP A 379 21.17 22.99 -29.72
#